data_AF-A0A930EWR6-F1
#
_entry.id   AF-A0A930EWR6-F1
#
_cell.length_a   1.000
_cell.length_b   1.000
_cell.length_c   1.000
_cell.angle_alpha   90.00
_cell.angle_beta   90.00
_cell.angle_gamma   90.00
#
_symmetry.space_group_name_H-M   'P 1'
#
loop_
_entity.id
_entity.type
_entity.pdbx_description
1 polymer ?
#
loop_
_entity_poly.entity_id
_entity_poly.type
_entity_poly.pdbx_seq_one_letter_code
_entity_poly.pdbx_strand_id
1 'polypeptide(L)'
;MVVDITAYKFNKLHTEDLKLENATLKLTTSTIKTWDSPLGEGGELPPDREVSNGYSWNFKNVSFVGTALEAATQISNMFVDNSDISIDYQRDDVAMGQSSFNLAGRGVLPSEIRNSTFTLHNALFGIVVLDSSLNIGNSKININLSSDEEFARDHGSFGLYSENGQVKIDNSELNITRENSYQGGVAVYGTTSLLEIGENTVVNTLATNDQIAESIYAIDNVAAIDAESSSYVVTGGSYLVKYHKDTTAEVSTTPTNGAANGNEKLTYFQLADPSVTVLSPVNRYGQRYTYGVANPSSDGNKYVWVPSEKVTFSLGDNPSATFADGTNANKETLAMRGHAITMAVRANDEAIPTFNTTPISNDASKQFKGWFYRDATGNVLPFDPNTTDVLETMNVFAMWEEVPQPIVTPTQPATSVTPKTSDNTNIGYQIGVLLVSLSVVVILLKTRNLVAK
;
A
#
# COMPACT_ATOMS: atom_id res chain seq x y z
N MET A 1 -35.13 14.15 -16.71
CA MET A 1 -35.55 13.63 -18.04
C MET A 1 -35.06 12.20 -18.17
N VAL A 2 -35.85 11.25 -18.67
CA VAL A 2 -35.40 9.86 -18.89
C VAL A 2 -35.46 9.58 -20.39
N VAL A 3 -34.33 9.21 -20.97
CA VAL A 3 -34.20 8.79 -22.36
C VAL A 3 -33.63 7.38 -22.36
N ASP A 4 -34.40 6.44 -22.90
CA ASP A 4 -34.01 5.04 -23.01
C ASP A 4 -34.09 4.64 -24.47
N ILE A 5 -32.93 4.35 -25.06
CA ILE A 5 -32.80 3.98 -26.46
C ILE A 5 -32.17 2.60 -26.53
N THR A 6 -32.92 1.67 -27.10
CA THR A 6 -32.41 0.35 -27.49
C THR A 6 -32.35 0.29 -29.02
N ALA A 7 -31.18 0.04 -29.57
CA ALA A 7 -30.97 -0.04 -31.01
C ALA A 7 -30.02 -1.19 -31.33
N TYR A 8 -30.15 -1.82 -32.50
CA TYR A 8 -29.18 -2.83 -32.95
C TYR A 8 -27.77 -2.22 -33.08
N LYS A 9 -27.67 -0.96 -33.50
CA LYS A 9 -26.43 -0.20 -33.61
C LYS A 9 -26.68 1.29 -33.35
N PHE A 10 -25.75 1.95 -32.66
CA PHE A 10 -25.67 3.41 -32.61
C PHE A 10 -24.60 3.87 -33.60
N ASN A 11 -25.01 4.46 -34.72
CA ASN A 11 -24.01 4.93 -35.68
C ASN A 11 -23.19 6.09 -35.11
N LYS A 12 -23.84 7.13 -34.54
CA LYS A 12 -23.22 8.26 -33.85
C LYS A 12 -24.22 8.93 -32.91
N LEU A 13 -23.78 9.33 -31.72
CA LEU A 13 -24.46 10.36 -30.93
C LEU A 13 -23.92 11.72 -31.36
N HIS A 14 -24.63 12.42 -32.25
CA HIS A 14 -24.17 13.71 -32.78
C HIS A 14 -24.69 14.88 -31.95
N THR A 15 -23.81 15.45 -31.13
CA THR A 15 -23.96 16.79 -30.58
C THR A 15 -22.58 17.44 -30.54
N GLU A 16 -22.47 18.71 -30.91
CA GLU A 16 -21.22 19.46 -30.70
C GLU A 16 -20.92 19.46 -29.19
N ASP A 17 -21.86 19.87 -28.33
CA ASP A 17 -21.77 19.74 -26.87
C ASP A 17 -22.82 18.75 -26.33
N LEU A 18 -22.42 17.56 -25.83
CA LEU A 18 -23.37 16.68 -25.14
C LEU A 18 -23.57 17.14 -23.70
N LYS A 19 -24.50 18.08 -23.53
CA LYS A 19 -24.85 18.63 -22.22
C LYS A 19 -26.10 17.97 -21.64
N LEU A 20 -25.95 17.30 -20.51
CA LEU A 20 -27.04 16.65 -19.78
C LEU A 20 -27.05 17.12 -18.33
N GLU A 21 -28.23 17.53 -17.86
CA GLU A 21 -28.44 17.93 -16.46
C GLU A 21 -29.71 17.27 -15.92
N ASN A 22 -29.65 16.65 -14.73
CA ASN A 22 -30.80 16.01 -14.07
C ASN A 22 -31.50 14.98 -14.99
N ALA A 23 -30.69 14.13 -15.63
CA ALA A 23 -31.15 13.25 -16.69
C ALA A 23 -30.65 11.81 -16.49
N THR A 24 -31.44 10.87 -17.02
CA THR A 24 -31.01 9.49 -17.21
C THR A 24 -30.95 9.23 -18.71
N LEU A 25 -29.80 8.80 -19.20
CA LEU A 25 -29.60 8.36 -20.57
C LEU A 25 -29.16 6.91 -20.57
N LYS A 26 -29.95 6.03 -21.20
CA LYS A 26 -29.61 4.63 -21.40
C LYS A 26 -29.47 4.36 -22.89
N LEU A 27 -28.32 3.81 -23.27
CA LEU A 27 -27.99 3.38 -24.61
C LEU A 27 -27.68 1.88 -24.57
N THR A 28 -28.62 1.07 -25.09
CA THR A 28 -28.47 -0.39 -25.11
C THR A 28 -28.29 -0.85 -26.54
N THR A 29 -27.13 -1.44 -26.85
CA THR A 29 -26.94 -2.15 -28.13
C THR A 29 -27.65 -3.49 -28.06
N SER A 30 -28.62 -3.72 -28.95
CA SER A 30 -29.40 -4.95 -29.03
C SER A 30 -28.64 -6.04 -29.77
N THR A 31 -28.68 -7.28 -29.25
CA THR A 31 -28.12 -8.47 -29.90
C THR A 31 -28.98 -9.00 -31.05
N ILE A 32 -30.21 -8.48 -31.23
CA ILE A 32 -31.14 -8.88 -32.28
C ILE A 32 -30.75 -8.24 -33.61
N LYS A 33 -30.23 -9.05 -34.54
CA LYS A 33 -29.87 -8.65 -35.91
C LYS A 33 -31.08 -8.13 -36.69
N THR A 34 -30.97 -6.94 -37.27
CA THR A 34 -31.75 -6.59 -38.45
C THR A 34 -31.00 -7.12 -39.69
N TRP A 35 -31.75 -7.68 -40.64
CA TRP A 35 -31.22 -8.41 -41.81
C TRP A 35 -30.12 -7.62 -42.55
N ASP A 36 -29.10 -8.33 -43.03
CA ASP A 36 -27.98 -7.89 -43.89
C ASP A 36 -26.85 -7.00 -43.31
N SER A 37 -26.70 -6.88 -41.99
CA SER A 37 -25.51 -6.19 -41.41
C SER A 37 -24.34 -7.16 -41.12
N PRO A 38 -23.07 -6.79 -41.43
CA PRO A 38 -21.90 -7.61 -41.11
C PRO A 38 -21.75 -7.83 -39.59
N LEU A 39 -21.06 -8.90 -39.21
CA LEU A 39 -20.74 -9.23 -37.82
C LEU A 39 -19.75 -8.19 -37.26
N GLY A 40 -20.00 -7.66 -36.05
CA GLY A 40 -19.06 -6.79 -35.33
C GLY A 40 -19.18 -5.30 -35.63
N GLU A 41 -20.39 -4.72 -35.52
CA GLU A 41 -20.61 -3.28 -35.62
C GLU A 41 -21.61 -2.78 -34.55
N GLY A 42 -21.20 -2.67 -33.30
CA GLY A 42 -21.90 -2.01 -32.20
C GLY A 42 -21.82 -0.49 -32.24
N GLY A 43 -22.23 0.16 -31.15
CA GLY A 43 -22.43 1.61 -31.09
C GLY A 43 -21.14 2.44 -30.94
N GLU A 44 -20.99 3.49 -31.73
CA GLU A 44 -19.96 4.54 -31.54
C GLU A 44 -20.50 5.70 -30.70
N LEU A 45 -19.76 6.09 -29.66
CA LEU A 45 -19.96 7.35 -28.95
C LEU A 45 -19.35 8.53 -29.74
N PRO A 46 -19.73 9.79 -29.47
CA PRO A 46 -19.36 10.92 -30.32
C PRO A 46 -17.83 10.96 -30.51
N PRO A 47 -17.31 10.91 -31.75
CA PRO A 47 -15.87 10.99 -31.97
C PRO A 47 -15.34 12.40 -31.74
N ASP A 48 -14.03 12.47 -31.46
CA ASP A 48 -13.21 13.67 -31.29
C ASP A 48 -13.62 14.81 -32.24
N ARG A 49 -14.20 15.87 -31.65
CA ARG A 49 -14.43 17.16 -32.29
C ARG A 49 -14.13 18.22 -31.26
N GLU A 50 -13.18 19.09 -31.59
CA GLU A 50 -12.96 20.32 -30.84
C GLU A 50 -14.29 21.08 -30.71
N VAL A 51 -14.80 21.14 -29.49
CA VAL A 51 -15.94 21.99 -29.16
C VAL A 51 -15.46 23.40 -28.97
N SER A 52 -16.07 24.33 -29.70
CA SER A 52 -15.55 25.70 -29.82
C SER A 52 -15.38 26.44 -28.50
N ASN A 53 -16.08 26.06 -27.40
CA ASN A 53 -15.99 26.71 -26.08
C ASN A 53 -16.47 25.85 -24.88
N GLY A 54 -16.24 24.52 -24.86
CA GLY A 54 -16.87 23.67 -23.84
C GLY A 54 -16.19 22.33 -23.54
N TYR A 55 -17.02 21.39 -23.09
CA TYR A 55 -16.64 20.00 -22.86
C TYR A 55 -17.40 19.13 -23.84
N SER A 56 -16.74 18.15 -24.47
CA SER A 56 -17.42 17.19 -25.34
C SER A 56 -18.58 16.54 -24.60
N TRP A 57 -18.37 16.13 -23.34
CA TRP A 57 -19.40 15.70 -22.41
C TRP A 57 -19.50 16.65 -21.22
N ASN A 58 -20.70 17.16 -20.92
CA ASN A 58 -20.96 18.00 -19.75
C ASN A 58 -22.16 17.46 -18.98
N PHE A 59 -21.86 16.62 -17.97
CA PHE A 59 -22.84 15.87 -17.20
C PHE A 59 -22.91 16.38 -15.76
N LYS A 60 -24.12 16.76 -15.34
CA LYS A 60 -24.41 17.16 -13.96
C LYS A 60 -25.65 16.46 -13.44
N ASN A 61 -25.52 15.69 -12.37
CA ASN A 61 -26.63 14.88 -11.86
C ASN A 61 -27.21 13.97 -12.95
N VAL A 62 -26.33 13.25 -13.64
CA VAL A 62 -26.67 12.36 -14.76
C VAL A 62 -26.47 10.92 -14.34
N SER A 63 -27.39 10.05 -14.76
CA SER A 63 -27.18 8.60 -14.80
C SER A 63 -27.02 8.19 -16.26
N PHE A 64 -25.81 7.78 -16.66
CA PHE A 64 -25.50 7.31 -18.00
C PHE A 64 -25.23 5.81 -17.96
N VAL A 65 -25.95 5.04 -18.77
CA VAL A 65 -25.72 3.60 -18.92
C VAL A 65 -25.54 3.28 -20.39
N GLY A 66 -24.33 2.86 -20.77
CA GLY A 66 -24.02 2.29 -22.07
C GLY A 66 -23.82 0.78 -21.94
N THR A 67 -24.52 -0.04 -22.71
CA THR A 67 -24.41 -1.51 -22.66
C THR A 67 -24.08 -2.09 -24.03
N ALA A 68 -23.10 -2.99 -24.06
CA ALA A 68 -22.54 -3.60 -25.27
C ALA A 68 -22.10 -2.54 -26.30
N LEU A 69 -21.33 -1.55 -25.85
CA LEU A 69 -20.70 -0.58 -26.76
C LEU A 69 -19.45 -1.20 -27.37
N GLU A 70 -19.26 -1.10 -28.68
CA GLU A 70 -18.20 -1.85 -29.37
C GLU A 70 -16.94 -1.02 -29.62
N ALA A 71 -17.07 0.31 -29.77
CA ALA A 71 -15.93 1.16 -30.11
C ALA A 71 -15.27 1.80 -28.89
N ALA A 72 -13.97 2.11 -29.03
CA ALA A 72 -13.27 3.05 -28.17
C ALA A 72 -14.09 4.35 -28.07
N THR A 73 -14.37 4.80 -26.86
CA THR A 73 -14.96 6.12 -26.64
C THR A 73 -13.84 7.14 -26.72
N GLN A 74 -13.67 7.83 -27.85
CA GLN A 74 -12.66 8.88 -27.97
C GLN A 74 -13.31 10.26 -27.96
N ILE A 75 -13.09 11.00 -26.86
CA ILE A 75 -13.56 12.38 -26.69
C ILE A 75 -12.41 13.29 -26.32
N SER A 76 -12.54 14.59 -26.63
CA SER A 76 -11.46 15.53 -26.38
C SER A 76 -11.33 15.84 -24.89
N ASN A 77 -12.46 16.09 -24.24
CA ASN A 77 -12.55 16.37 -22.81
C ASN A 77 -13.95 16.12 -22.24
N MET A 78 -14.05 16.01 -20.91
CA MET A 78 -15.33 15.87 -20.23
C MET A 78 -15.39 16.58 -18.89
N PHE A 79 -16.61 16.92 -18.49
CA PHE A 79 -16.95 17.39 -17.16
C PHE A 79 -18.09 16.52 -16.62
N VAL A 80 -17.81 15.78 -15.55
CA VAL A 80 -18.75 14.85 -14.91
C VAL A 80 -18.84 15.21 -13.42
N ASP A 81 -20.01 15.69 -12.99
CA ASP A 81 -20.25 16.10 -11.61
C ASP A 81 -21.52 15.48 -11.04
N ASN A 82 -21.42 14.96 -9.81
CA ASN A 82 -22.52 14.32 -9.09
C ASN A 82 -23.29 13.32 -9.96
N SER A 83 -22.58 12.52 -10.75
CA SER A 83 -23.15 11.66 -11.78
C SER A 83 -22.72 10.20 -11.60
N ASP A 84 -23.49 9.29 -12.17
CA ASP A 84 -23.23 7.85 -12.20
C ASP A 84 -23.12 7.39 -13.65
N ILE A 85 -21.90 7.06 -14.07
CA ILE A 85 -21.56 6.66 -15.43
C ILE A 85 -21.19 5.18 -15.41
N SER A 86 -21.89 4.36 -16.17
CA SER A 86 -21.60 2.95 -16.36
C SER A 86 -21.52 2.65 -17.85
N ILE A 87 -20.37 2.18 -18.30
CA ILE A 87 -20.13 1.75 -19.67
C ILE A 87 -19.70 0.29 -19.63
N ASP A 88 -20.47 -0.54 -20.31
CA ASP A 88 -20.18 -1.95 -20.53
C ASP A 88 -19.85 -2.15 -22.01
N TYR A 89 -18.58 -2.45 -22.27
CA TYR A 89 -18.11 -2.71 -23.62
C TYR A 89 -18.52 -4.11 -24.08
N GLN A 90 -18.77 -4.27 -25.37
CA GLN A 90 -18.99 -5.57 -25.95
C GLN A 90 -17.67 -6.34 -25.92
N ARG A 91 -17.70 -7.50 -25.26
CA ARG A 91 -16.61 -8.47 -25.28
C ARG A 91 -16.60 -9.14 -26.66
N ASP A 92 -15.48 -9.01 -27.38
CA ASP A 92 -14.98 -9.90 -28.45
C ASP A 92 -14.24 -9.08 -29.54
N ASP A 93 -12.96 -9.41 -29.77
CA ASP A 93 -12.22 -9.57 -31.03
C ASP A 93 -12.57 -8.70 -32.26
N VAL A 94 -13.03 -7.46 -32.08
CA VAL A 94 -13.31 -6.57 -33.23
C VAL A 94 -11.97 -6.09 -33.80
N ALA A 95 -11.68 -6.59 -35.00
CA ALA A 95 -10.38 -6.61 -35.66
C ALA A 95 -9.61 -5.28 -35.80
N MET A 96 -10.11 -4.13 -35.35
CA MET A 96 -9.40 -2.84 -35.39
C MET A 96 -9.82 -1.81 -34.29
N GLY A 97 -10.52 -2.19 -33.21
CA GLY A 97 -11.03 -1.24 -32.19
C GLY A 97 -10.77 -1.67 -30.75
N GLN A 98 -9.98 -0.90 -30.00
CA GLN A 98 -9.67 -1.18 -28.59
C GLN A 98 -10.84 -0.75 -27.68
N SER A 99 -11.44 -1.65 -26.89
CA SER A 99 -12.46 -1.28 -25.90
C SER A 99 -11.82 -0.43 -24.78
N SER A 100 -12.00 0.88 -24.89
CA SER A 100 -11.26 1.87 -24.09
C SER A 100 -12.00 3.19 -23.99
N PHE A 101 -11.82 3.91 -22.88
CA PHE A 101 -12.32 5.27 -22.70
C PHE A 101 -11.17 6.28 -22.84
N ASN A 102 -11.09 6.93 -23.99
CA ASN A 102 -9.97 7.74 -24.42
C ASN A 102 -10.30 9.24 -24.29
N LEU A 103 -9.43 9.95 -23.58
CA LEU A 103 -9.38 11.40 -23.46
C LEU A 103 -8.17 11.90 -24.25
N ALA A 104 -8.38 12.54 -25.39
CA ALA A 104 -7.29 12.93 -26.28
C ALA A 104 -7.43 14.37 -26.78
N GLY A 105 -6.39 15.19 -26.65
CA GLY A 105 -6.43 16.54 -27.22
C GLY A 105 -5.44 17.49 -26.59
N ARG A 106 -4.50 17.99 -27.40
CA ARG A 106 -3.50 18.96 -26.95
C ARG A 106 -4.13 20.35 -26.81
N GLY A 107 -4.00 20.96 -25.63
CA GLY A 107 -4.47 22.33 -25.39
C GLY A 107 -5.98 22.46 -25.17
N VAL A 108 -6.69 21.33 -24.99
CA VAL A 108 -8.11 21.31 -24.58
C VAL A 108 -8.25 21.58 -23.08
N LEU A 109 -9.45 21.95 -22.63
CA LEU A 109 -9.72 22.11 -21.20
C LEU A 109 -9.52 20.75 -20.47
N PRO A 110 -8.88 20.72 -19.29
CA PRO A 110 -8.72 19.50 -18.52
C PRO A 110 -10.06 18.81 -18.26
N SER A 111 -10.10 17.48 -18.43
CA SER A 111 -11.26 16.69 -18.04
C SER A 111 -11.39 16.65 -16.52
N GLU A 112 -12.63 16.59 -16.03
CA GLU A 112 -12.94 16.57 -14.61
C GLU A 112 -14.00 15.52 -14.29
N ILE A 113 -13.72 14.67 -13.29
CA ILE A 113 -14.70 13.80 -12.65
C ILE A 113 -14.75 14.19 -11.17
N ARG A 114 -15.91 14.65 -10.70
CA ARG A 114 -16.08 15.04 -9.30
C ARG A 114 -17.37 14.54 -8.68
N ASN A 115 -17.31 14.12 -7.41
CA ASN A 115 -18.46 13.63 -6.66
C ASN A 115 -19.25 12.52 -7.39
N SER A 116 -18.57 11.72 -8.21
CA SER A 116 -19.21 10.85 -9.19
C SER A 116 -18.75 9.40 -9.07
N THR A 117 -19.57 8.47 -9.56
CA THR A 117 -19.16 7.09 -9.81
C THR A 117 -18.94 6.93 -11.32
N PHE A 118 -17.80 6.36 -11.70
CA PHE A 118 -17.46 6.09 -13.09
C PHE A 118 -17.01 4.63 -13.21
N THR A 119 -17.77 3.83 -13.96
CA THR A 119 -17.58 2.39 -14.03
C THR A 119 -17.41 1.94 -15.48
N LEU A 120 -16.31 1.24 -15.75
CA LEU A 120 -16.02 0.60 -17.02
C LEU A 120 -16.01 -0.92 -16.84
N HIS A 121 -16.82 -1.62 -17.63
CA HIS A 121 -16.86 -3.08 -17.69
C HIS A 121 -16.35 -3.59 -19.03
N ASN A 122 -15.76 -4.79 -19.01
CA ASN A 122 -15.30 -5.50 -20.20
C ASN A 122 -14.33 -4.68 -21.08
N ALA A 123 -13.48 -3.86 -20.44
CA ALA A 123 -12.57 -2.97 -21.14
C ALA A 123 -11.23 -3.67 -21.41
N LEU A 124 -10.63 -3.46 -22.58
CA LEU A 124 -9.25 -3.86 -22.84
C LEU A 124 -8.28 -2.88 -22.18
N PHE A 125 -8.54 -1.58 -22.34
CA PHE A 125 -7.91 -0.52 -21.57
C PHE A 125 -9.01 0.21 -20.83
N GLY A 126 -8.78 0.62 -19.58
CA GLY A 126 -9.78 1.40 -18.86
C GLY A 126 -9.84 2.83 -19.38
N ILE A 127 -9.25 3.76 -18.63
CA ILE A 127 -9.16 5.17 -19.02
C ILE A 127 -7.80 5.43 -19.66
N VAL A 128 -7.81 5.97 -20.87
CA VAL A 128 -6.61 6.36 -21.62
C VAL A 128 -6.57 7.88 -21.72
N VAL A 129 -5.47 8.50 -21.31
CA VAL A 129 -5.25 9.95 -21.32
C VAL A 129 -4.08 10.26 -22.24
N LEU A 130 -4.35 10.84 -23.41
CA LEU A 130 -3.35 11.08 -24.47
C LEU A 130 -3.20 12.58 -24.71
N ASP A 131 -2.00 13.12 -24.47
CA ASP A 131 -1.69 14.55 -24.69
C ASP A 131 -2.72 15.52 -24.03
N SER A 132 -3.39 15.08 -22.97
CA SER A 132 -4.53 15.75 -22.34
C SER A 132 -4.41 15.74 -20.81
N SER A 133 -5.46 16.15 -20.10
CA SER A 133 -5.44 16.16 -18.63
C SER A 133 -6.74 15.64 -18.03
N LEU A 134 -6.64 14.97 -16.88
CA LEU A 134 -7.76 14.40 -16.15
C LEU A 134 -7.60 14.64 -14.64
N ASN A 135 -8.57 15.34 -14.05
CA ASN A 135 -8.67 15.55 -12.61
C ASN A 135 -9.82 14.72 -12.04
N ILE A 136 -9.54 13.92 -11.02
CA ILE A 136 -10.52 13.08 -10.33
C ILE A 136 -10.55 13.50 -8.86
N GLY A 137 -11.72 13.93 -8.37
CA GLY A 137 -11.89 14.39 -7.00
C GLY A 137 -13.15 13.82 -6.35
N ASN A 138 -13.07 13.38 -5.10
CA ASN A 138 -14.24 12.86 -4.34
C ASN A 138 -15.06 11.83 -5.14
N SER A 139 -14.41 10.96 -5.91
CA SER A 139 -15.09 10.10 -6.87
C SER A 139 -14.70 8.65 -6.71
N LYS A 140 -15.52 7.75 -7.24
CA LYS A 140 -15.26 6.32 -7.28
C LYS A 140 -15.13 5.86 -8.72
N ILE A 141 -13.96 5.36 -9.08
CA ILE A 141 -13.65 4.82 -10.39
C ILE A 141 -13.52 3.31 -10.26
N ASN A 142 -14.30 2.57 -11.05
CA ASN A 142 -14.26 1.12 -11.09
C ASN A 142 -13.95 0.67 -12.52
N ILE A 143 -12.90 -0.11 -12.69
CA ILE A 143 -12.44 -0.57 -14.00
C ILE A 143 -12.31 -2.09 -13.93
N ASN A 144 -13.02 -2.76 -14.82
CA ASN A 144 -12.89 -4.19 -15.03
C ASN A 144 -12.29 -4.45 -16.40
N LEU A 145 -11.04 -4.92 -16.37
CA LEU A 145 -10.32 -5.30 -17.57
C LEU A 145 -10.70 -6.72 -17.97
N SER A 146 -11.03 -6.92 -19.24
CA SER A 146 -11.38 -8.23 -19.82
C SER A 146 -10.94 -8.28 -21.27
N SER A 147 -10.29 -9.37 -21.64
CA SER A 147 -9.81 -9.67 -22.99
C SER A 147 -9.42 -11.15 -23.03
N ASP A 148 -9.36 -11.72 -24.24
CA ASP A 148 -8.57 -12.93 -24.47
C ASP A 148 -7.12 -12.72 -23.99
N GLU A 149 -6.51 -13.80 -23.51
CA GLU A 149 -5.18 -13.83 -22.92
C GLU A 149 -4.09 -13.56 -23.96
N GLU A 150 -4.21 -14.15 -25.15
CA GLU A 150 -3.26 -13.94 -26.25
C GLU A 150 -3.33 -12.50 -26.77
N PHE A 151 -4.53 -11.94 -26.91
CA PHE A 151 -4.69 -10.55 -27.31
C PHE A 151 -4.13 -9.57 -26.26
N ALA A 152 -4.42 -9.78 -24.98
CA ALA A 152 -3.92 -8.95 -23.88
C ALA A 152 -2.38 -9.01 -23.79
N ARG A 153 -1.81 -10.19 -24.05
CA ARG A 153 -0.36 -10.38 -24.09
C ARG A 153 0.26 -9.55 -25.22
N ASP A 154 -0.32 -9.53 -26.41
CA ASP A 154 0.36 -8.92 -27.56
C ASP A 154 0.18 -7.39 -27.66
N HIS A 155 -0.78 -6.79 -26.95
CA HIS A 155 -1.12 -5.35 -27.08
C HIS A 155 -0.90 -4.51 -25.82
N GLY A 156 -0.62 -5.14 -24.67
CA GLY A 156 -0.69 -4.48 -23.37
C GLY A 156 -2.15 -4.16 -22.98
N SER A 157 -2.37 -3.93 -21.69
CA SER A 157 -3.71 -3.66 -21.14
C SER A 157 -3.55 -3.03 -19.75
N PHE A 158 -4.10 -1.84 -19.55
CA PHE A 158 -3.99 -1.12 -18.27
C PHE A 158 -5.33 -0.55 -17.85
N GLY A 159 -5.56 -0.50 -16.54
CA GLY A 159 -6.73 0.15 -15.96
C GLY A 159 -6.72 1.66 -16.20
N LEU A 160 -5.55 2.29 -16.04
CA LEU A 160 -5.35 3.68 -16.44
C LEU A 160 -4.03 3.79 -17.22
N TYR A 161 -4.09 4.39 -18.39
CA TYR A 161 -2.94 4.64 -19.24
C TYR A 161 -2.84 6.13 -19.51
N SER A 162 -1.71 6.76 -19.22
CA SER A 162 -1.47 8.17 -19.50
C SER A 162 -0.22 8.32 -20.35
N GLU A 163 -0.34 8.85 -21.56
CA GLU A 163 0.78 9.10 -22.46
C GLU A 163 0.86 10.58 -22.81
N ASN A 164 1.97 11.20 -22.44
CA ASN A 164 2.16 12.66 -22.43
C ASN A 164 1.00 13.42 -21.75
N GLY A 165 0.28 12.74 -20.86
CA GLY A 165 -0.92 13.22 -20.19
C GLY A 165 -0.67 13.57 -18.73
N GLN A 166 -1.52 14.44 -18.17
CA GLN A 166 -1.46 14.84 -16.77
C GLN A 166 -2.71 14.36 -16.02
N VAL A 167 -2.52 13.49 -15.04
CA VAL A 167 -3.60 12.91 -14.24
C VAL A 167 -3.41 13.27 -12.78
N LYS A 168 -4.47 13.75 -12.14
CA LYS A 168 -4.49 14.05 -10.72
C LYS A 168 -5.68 13.40 -10.04
N ILE A 169 -5.43 12.71 -8.92
CA ILE A 169 -6.46 11.96 -8.17
C ILE A 169 -6.40 12.30 -6.68
N ASP A 170 -7.46 12.90 -6.16
CA ASP A 170 -7.59 13.29 -4.76
C ASP A 170 -8.88 12.77 -4.13
N ASN A 171 -8.81 12.35 -2.88
CA ASN A 171 -9.96 11.95 -2.06
C ASN A 171 -10.90 10.96 -2.78
N SER A 172 -10.34 10.05 -3.59
CA SER A 172 -11.10 9.19 -4.51
C SER A 172 -10.75 7.72 -4.35
N GLU A 173 -11.56 6.83 -4.91
CA GLU A 173 -11.26 5.40 -5.01
C GLU A 173 -10.99 5.04 -6.47
N LEU A 174 -9.85 4.42 -6.75
CA LEU A 174 -9.54 3.80 -8.04
C LEU A 174 -9.46 2.28 -7.85
N ASN A 175 -10.46 1.56 -8.36
CA ASN A 175 -10.56 0.11 -8.27
C ASN A 175 -10.32 -0.51 -9.64
N ILE A 176 -9.24 -1.26 -9.78
CA ILE A 176 -8.87 -1.95 -11.01
C ILE A 176 -8.91 -3.45 -10.76
N THR A 177 -9.72 -4.15 -11.55
CA THR A 177 -9.78 -5.61 -11.60
C THR A 177 -9.46 -6.08 -13.01
N ARG A 178 -9.02 -7.32 -13.14
CA ARG A 178 -8.65 -7.90 -14.44
C ARG A 178 -9.03 -9.37 -14.50
N GLU A 179 -9.25 -9.86 -15.71
CA GLU A 179 -9.61 -11.26 -15.97
C GLU A 179 -8.37 -12.16 -16.05
N ASN A 180 -7.28 -11.68 -16.66
CA ASN A 180 -6.06 -12.47 -16.88
C ASN A 180 -4.79 -11.76 -16.37
N SER A 181 -3.65 -12.43 -16.39
CA SER A 181 -2.37 -11.94 -15.85
C SER A 181 -1.51 -11.15 -16.83
N TYR A 182 -1.99 -10.82 -18.03
CA TYR A 182 -1.27 -9.93 -18.95
C TYR A 182 -1.77 -8.49 -18.92
N GLN A 183 -2.70 -8.20 -18.00
CA GLN A 183 -3.26 -6.87 -17.78
C GLN A 183 -2.65 -6.28 -16.51
N GLY A 184 -2.38 -4.98 -16.53
CA GLY A 184 -1.74 -4.24 -15.45
C GLY A 184 -2.65 -3.24 -14.76
N GLY A 185 -2.11 -2.60 -13.73
CA GLY A 185 -2.76 -1.51 -13.00
C GLY A 185 -2.74 -0.21 -13.79
N VAL A 186 -1.72 0.62 -13.54
CA VAL A 186 -1.62 1.96 -14.12
C VAL A 186 -0.29 2.13 -14.84
N ALA A 187 -0.32 2.74 -16.03
CA ALA A 187 0.86 3.09 -16.80
C ALA A 187 0.93 4.60 -17.04
N VAL A 188 2.10 5.17 -16.77
CA VAL A 188 2.43 6.58 -17.00
C VAL A 188 3.59 6.63 -17.98
N TYR A 189 3.30 6.92 -19.24
CA TYR A 189 4.22 6.79 -20.36
C TYR A 189 4.72 8.15 -20.86
N GLY A 190 6.03 8.28 -21.05
CA GLY A 190 6.65 9.43 -21.71
C GLY A 190 7.07 10.58 -20.78
N THR A 191 8.06 11.33 -21.24
CA THR A 191 8.79 12.37 -20.47
C THR A 191 7.96 13.57 -20.02
N THR A 192 6.78 13.80 -20.62
CA THR A 192 5.90 14.90 -20.24
C THR A 192 4.69 14.47 -19.41
N SER A 193 4.57 13.16 -19.16
CA SER A 193 3.48 12.62 -18.35
C SER A 193 3.67 12.91 -16.87
N LEU A 194 2.55 13.07 -16.18
CA LEU A 194 2.49 13.23 -14.74
C LEU A 194 1.25 12.54 -14.18
N LEU A 195 1.45 11.72 -13.15
CA LEU A 195 0.39 11.20 -12.30
C LEU A 195 0.65 11.64 -10.86
N GLU A 196 -0.27 12.45 -10.32
CA GLU A 196 -0.27 12.88 -8.93
C GLU A 196 -1.41 12.22 -8.17
N ILE A 197 -1.07 11.50 -7.10
CA ILE A 197 -2.06 10.89 -6.19
C ILE A 197 -1.91 11.52 -4.82
N GLY A 198 -2.96 12.21 -4.39
CA GLY A 198 -2.97 12.96 -3.14
C GLY A 198 -3.76 12.30 -2.02
N GLU A 199 -4.23 13.15 -1.09
CA GLU A 199 -4.72 12.72 0.20
C GLU A 199 -5.97 11.84 0.13
N ASN A 200 -6.01 10.84 1.04
CA ASN A 200 -7.15 9.94 1.26
C ASN A 200 -7.63 9.15 0.03
N THR A 201 -6.89 9.21 -1.09
CA THR A 201 -7.15 8.40 -2.26
C THR A 201 -6.84 6.93 -1.96
N VAL A 202 -7.68 6.03 -2.44
CA VAL A 202 -7.44 4.59 -2.35
C VAL A 202 -7.20 4.05 -3.75
N VAL A 203 -6.06 3.42 -3.97
CA VAL A 203 -5.76 2.67 -5.20
C VAL A 203 -5.82 1.19 -4.88
N ASN A 204 -6.75 0.47 -5.50
CA ASN A 204 -6.91 -0.96 -5.35
C ASN A 204 -6.68 -1.66 -6.69
N THR A 205 -5.76 -2.61 -6.68
CA THR A 205 -5.57 -3.61 -7.72
C THR A 205 -5.83 -5.00 -7.15
N LEU A 206 -5.64 -6.06 -7.94
CA LEU A 206 -5.62 -7.42 -7.39
C LEU A 206 -4.35 -7.71 -6.56
N ALA A 207 -3.28 -6.92 -6.68
CA ALA A 207 -2.02 -7.06 -5.97
C ALA A 207 -1.41 -8.49 -6.03
N THR A 208 -1.57 -9.18 -7.16
CA THR A 208 -1.11 -10.57 -7.35
C THR A 208 -0.02 -10.71 -8.40
N ASN A 209 0.17 -9.72 -9.27
CA ASN A 209 1.07 -9.80 -10.41
C ASN A 209 2.18 -8.76 -10.38
N ASP A 210 3.41 -9.21 -10.60
CA ASP A 210 4.64 -8.43 -10.64
C ASP A 210 5.49 -8.72 -11.89
N GLN A 211 4.86 -9.23 -12.95
CA GLN A 211 5.55 -9.66 -14.16
C GLN A 211 5.97 -8.49 -15.06
N ILE A 212 7.25 -8.47 -15.40
CA ILE A 212 7.81 -7.71 -16.52
C ILE A 212 8.34 -8.75 -17.51
N ALA A 213 7.62 -8.97 -18.61
CA ALA A 213 8.07 -9.81 -19.71
C ALA A 213 8.52 -8.91 -20.88
N GLU A 214 9.32 -9.47 -21.80
CA GLU A 214 10.11 -8.75 -22.83
C GLU A 214 9.34 -7.76 -23.75
N SER A 215 8.02 -7.65 -23.63
CA SER A 215 7.19 -6.69 -24.37
C SER A 215 5.95 -6.18 -23.59
N ILE A 216 5.79 -6.50 -22.30
CA ILE A 216 4.53 -6.23 -21.56
C ILE A 216 4.81 -5.89 -20.09
N TYR A 217 4.16 -4.83 -19.61
CA TYR A 217 4.14 -4.44 -18.20
C TYR A 217 2.86 -4.94 -17.53
N ALA A 218 2.84 -6.22 -17.15
CA ALA A 218 1.71 -6.81 -16.44
C ALA A 218 1.92 -6.72 -14.93
N ILE A 219 1.93 -5.49 -14.41
CA ILE A 219 2.19 -5.21 -13.00
C ILE A 219 0.92 -4.70 -12.34
N ASP A 220 0.50 -5.31 -11.23
CA ASP A 220 -0.59 -4.82 -10.37
C ASP A 220 -0.11 -3.63 -9.52
N ASN A 221 0.42 -2.59 -10.17
CA ASN A 221 0.94 -1.38 -9.56
C ASN A 221 0.80 -0.21 -10.54
N VAL A 222 1.28 0.97 -10.13
CA VAL A 222 1.56 2.09 -11.01
C VAL A 222 2.99 1.94 -11.54
N ALA A 223 3.17 2.03 -12.85
CA ALA A 223 4.46 2.01 -13.52
C ALA A 223 4.65 3.28 -14.34
N ALA A 224 5.70 4.04 -14.02
CA ALA A 224 6.24 5.09 -14.88
C ALA A 224 7.19 4.43 -15.89
N ILE A 225 6.92 4.59 -17.19
CA ILE A 225 7.60 3.90 -18.30
C ILE A 225 8.11 4.94 -19.29
N ASP A 226 9.39 4.90 -19.63
CA ASP A 226 10.05 5.89 -20.50
C ASP A 226 9.75 7.35 -20.06
N ALA A 227 9.60 7.53 -18.75
CA ALA A 227 9.14 8.75 -18.11
C ALA A 227 10.19 9.29 -17.13
N GLU A 228 10.04 10.54 -16.72
CA GLU A 228 10.95 11.10 -15.71
C GLU A 228 10.63 10.53 -14.33
N SER A 229 11.62 10.52 -13.43
CA SER A 229 11.42 10.03 -12.06
C SER A 229 10.37 10.82 -11.28
N SER A 230 10.05 12.04 -11.71
CA SER A 230 8.97 12.88 -11.18
C SER A 230 7.61 12.67 -11.84
N SER A 231 7.47 11.75 -12.79
CA SER A 231 6.20 11.48 -13.47
C SER A 231 5.20 10.70 -12.62
N TYR A 232 5.62 10.06 -11.54
CA TYR A 232 4.74 9.40 -10.57
C TYR A 232 4.97 9.98 -9.16
N VAL A 233 3.98 10.72 -8.67
CA VAL A 233 4.04 11.47 -7.42
C VAL A 233 2.94 11.00 -6.48
N VAL A 234 3.32 10.74 -5.23
CA VAL A 234 2.42 10.35 -4.15
C VAL A 234 2.64 11.28 -2.96
N THR A 235 1.57 11.93 -2.52
CA THR A 235 1.57 12.78 -1.32
C THR A 235 0.57 12.33 -0.27
N GLY A 236 -0.24 11.31 -0.56
CA GLY A 236 -1.21 10.73 0.36
C GLY A 236 -1.81 9.42 -0.18
N GLY A 237 -2.75 8.86 0.57
CA GLY A 237 -3.57 7.73 0.14
C GLY A 237 -3.14 6.35 0.65
N SER A 238 -3.93 5.33 0.30
CA SER A 238 -3.66 3.92 0.57
C SER A 238 -3.61 3.11 -0.74
N TYR A 239 -2.66 2.19 -0.87
CA TYR A 239 -2.31 1.52 -2.12
C TYR A 239 -2.30 0.00 -1.97
N LEU A 240 -3.37 -0.70 -2.32
CA LEU A 240 -3.33 -2.15 -2.47
C LEU A 240 -2.78 -2.50 -3.86
N VAL A 241 -1.46 -2.57 -3.92
CA VAL A 241 -0.67 -2.87 -5.11
C VAL A 241 0.32 -3.97 -4.83
N LYS A 242 0.79 -4.65 -5.87
CA LYS A 242 1.90 -5.58 -5.76
C LYS A 242 3.20 -4.79 -5.77
N TYR A 243 3.97 -4.86 -4.67
CA TYR A 243 5.30 -4.27 -4.65
C TYR A 243 6.17 -4.96 -5.70
N HIS A 244 6.79 -4.14 -6.55
CA HIS A 244 7.75 -4.56 -7.55
C HIS A 244 9.01 -3.71 -7.36
N LYS A 245 10.17 -4.35 -7.49
CA LYS A 245 11.45 -3.66 -7.41
C LYS A 245 11.80 -3.14 -8.80
N ASP A 246 12.06 -1.84 -8.95
CA ASP A 246 12.58 -1.26 -10.20
C ASP A 246 13.72 -2.13 -10.76
N THR A 247 13.52 -2.74 -11.93
CA THR A 247 14.46 -3.68 -12.56
C THR A 247 15.28 -3.06 -13.68
N THR A 248 14.78 -1.98 -14.29
CA THR A 248 15.43 -1.29 -15.41
C THR A 248 15.50 0.22 -15.15
N ALA A 249 16.20 0.97 -16.01
CA ALA A 249 16.30 2.42 -15.87
C ALA A 249 15.04 3.12 -16.44
N GLU A 250 14.37 2.46 -17.37
CA GLU A 250 13.23 2.95 -18.15
C GLU A 250 11.90 2.78 -17.42
N VAL A 251 11.83 1.87 -16.44
CA VAL A 251 10.59 1.51 -15.73
C VAL A 251 10.78 1.71 -14.23
N SER A 252 9.92 2.53 -13.63
CA SER A 252 9.88 2.72 -12.19
C SER A 252 8.48 2.52 -11.64
N THR A 253 8.36 1.67 -10.62
CA THR A 253 7.12 1.47 -9.84
C THR A 253 7.17 2.22 -8.50
N THR A 254 8.23 3.00 -8.30
CA THR A 254 8.50 3.70 -7.04
C THR A 254 8.16 5.19 -7.20
N PRO A 255 7.13 5.71 -6.52
CA PRO A 255 6.78 7.13 -6.60
C PRO A 255 7.78 8.02 -5.88
N THR A 256 7.68 9.32 -6.14
CA THR A 256 8.32 10.38 -5.35
C THR A 256 7.31 11.15 -4.51
N ASN A 257 7.78 11.91 -3.50
CA ASN A 257 6.91 12.81 -2.71
C ASN A 257 6.70 14.20 -3.34
N GLY A 258 7.04 14.35 -4.62
CA GLY A 258 6.83 15.57 -5.39
C GLY A 258 7.81 16.70 -5.08
N ALA A 259 7.78 17.73 -5.93
CA ALA A 259 8.80 18.78 -5.94
C ALA A 259 8.81 19.59 -4.63
N ALA A 260 7.64 19.81 -4.02
CA ALA A 260 7.51 20.52 -2.75
C ALA A 260 8.24 19.81 -1.59
N ASN A 261 8.48 18.49 -1.70
CA ASN A 261 9.17 17.68 -0.69
C ASN A 261 10.52 17.16 -1.18
N GLY A 262 10.99 17.64 -2.32
CA GLY A 262 12.33 17.39 -2.84
C GLY A 262 12.48 16.16 -3.72
N ASN A 263 11.38 15.67 -4.30
CA ASN A 263 11.34 14.58 -5.29
C ASN A 263 12.13 13.34 -4.82
N GLU A 264 12.06 12.99 -3.54
CA GLU A 264 12.76 11.80 -3.05
C GLU A 264 11.92 10.54 -3.33
N LYS A 265 12.60 9.44 -3.70
CA LYS A 265 11.96 8.13 -3.87
C LYS A 265 11.41 7.65 -2.53
N LEU A 266 10.25 7.01 -2.58
CA LEU A 266 9.52 6.55 -1.41
C LEU A 266 9.70 5.05 -1.17
N THR A 267 9.30 4.61 0.02
CA THR A 267 9.28 3.19 0.42
C THR A 267 7.84 2.79 0.69
N TYR A 268 7.49 1.57 0.29
CA TYR A 268 6.16 1.02 0.47
C TYR A 268 6.03 0.43 1.87
N PHE A 269 5.07 0.87 2.66
CA PHE A 269 4.84 0.35 4.02
C PHE A 269 3.41 -0.12 4.20
N GLN A 270 3.23 -1.17 5.00
CA GLN A 270 1.92 -1.50 5.57
C GLN A 270 1.85 -0.96 6.99
N LEU A 271 0.87 -0.13 7.29
CA LEU A 271 0.65 0.42 8.64
C LEU A 271 0.28 -0.69 9.63
N ALA A 272 0.77 -0.56 10.86
CA ALA A 272 0.43 -1.48 11.95
C ALA A 272 -0.98 -1.26 12.49
N ASP A 273 -1.41 0.00 12.54
CA ASP A 273 -2.73 0.41 13.03
C ASP A 273 -3.57 1.00 11.87
N PRO A 274 -4.61 0.29 11.42
CA PRO A 274 -5.47 0.77 10.33
C PRO A 274 -6.35 1.97 10.75
N SER A 275 -6.42 2.32 12.04
CA SER A 275 -7.18 3.49 12.52
C SER A 275 -6.49 4.83 12.23
N VAL A 276 -5.18 4.82 11.91
CA VAL A 276 -4.40 6.02 11.57
C VAL A 276 -5.00 6.71 10.34
N THR A 277 -5.38 7.97 10.47
CA THR A 277 -5.96 8.76 9.36
C THR A 277 -5.00 9.75 8.73
N VAL A 278 -3.91 10.07 9.42
CA VAL A 278 -2.90 11.04 8.96
C VAL A 278 -1.53 10.61 9.47
N LEU A 279 -0.53 10.71 8.60
CA LEU A 279 0.88 10.61 8.94
C LEU A 279 1.55 11.99 8.86
N SER A 280 2.71 12.11 9.51
CA SER A 280 3.52 13.33 9.47
C SER A 280 4.98 12.98 9.16
N PRO A 281 5.26 12.35 8.01
CA PRO A 281 6.62 11.97 7.61
C PRO A 281 7.52 13.19 7.45
N VAL A 282 8.83 12.97 7.56
CA VAL A 282 9.86 13.98 7.36
C VAL A 282 10.46 13.84 5.96
N ASN A 283 10.45 14.92 5.19
CA ASN A 283 11.06 14.96 3.86
C ASN A 283 12.59 15.14 3.94
N ARG A 284 13.27 15.05 2.80
CA ARG A 284 14.73 15.21 2.69
C ARG A 284 15.27 16.57 3.17
N TYR A 285 14.42 17.58 3.31
CA TYR A 285 14.78 18.89 3.85
C TYR A 285 14.67 18.96 5.37
N GLY A 286 14.30 17.86 6.03
CA GLY A 286 14.06 17.80 7.47
C GLY A 286 12.71 18.40 7.88
N GLN A 287 11.80 18.63 6.93
CA GLN A 287 10.49 19.23 7.20
C GLN A 287 9.41 18.16 7.26
N ARG A 288 8.51 18.27 8.24
CA ARG A 288 7.30 17.43 8.28
C ARG A 288 6.28 17.90 7.26
N TYR A 289 5.61 16.97 6.60
CA TYR A 289 4.46 17.24 5.74
C TYR A 289 3.28 16.35 6.11
N THR A 290 2.08 16.78 5.76
CA THR A 290 0.84 16.04 6.03
C THR A 290 0.62 14.99 4.94
N TYR A 291 0.37 13.75 5.36
CA TYR A 291 0.02 12.65 4.47
C TYR A 291 -1.33 12.05 4.91
N GLY A 292 -2.41 12.38 4.20
CA GLY A 292 -3.76 11.89 4.52
C GLY A 292 -3.96 10.45 4.06
N VAL A 293 -4.39 9.58 4.97
CA VAL A 293 -4.64 8.13 4.74
C VAL A 293 -5.88 7.68 5.53
N ALA A 294 -6.96 8.47 5.45
CA ALA A 294 -8.18 8.17 6.20
C ALA A 294 -8.78 6.80 5.84
N ASN A 295 -8.76 6.45 4.56
CA ASN A 295 -9.46 5.29 4.02
C ASN A 295 -8.54 4.08 3.89
N PRO A 296 -8.95 2.88 4.37
CA PRO A 296 -8.22 1.65 4.10
C PRO A 296 -8.41 1.20 2.64
N SER A 297 -7.48 0.38 2.18
CA SER A 297 -7.64 -0.38 0.95
C SER A 297 -8.72 -1.47 1.07
N SER A 298 -9.08 -2.10 -0.05
CA SER A 298 -10.22 -3.04 -0.11
C SER A 298 -10.08 -4.29 0.77
N ASP A 299 -8.86 -4.63 1.20
CA ASP A 299 -8.56 -5.72 2.14
C ASP A 299 -8.63 -5.30 3.62
N GLY A 300 -8.94 -4.03 3.90
CA GLY A 300 -9.03 -3.45 5.24
C GLY A 300 -7.71 -2.94 5.80
N ASN A 301 -6.58 -3.11 5.09
CA ASN A 301 -5.28 -2.61 5.51
C ASN A 301 -5.00 -1.21 4.94
N LYS A 302 -3.96 -0.56 5.46
CA LYS A 302 -3.44 0.71 4.93
C LYS A 302 -2.01 0.54 4.45
N TYR A 303 -1.77 0.89 3.20
CA TYR A 303 -0.49 0.76 2.54
C TYR A 303 -0.04 2.13 2.03
N VAL A 304 1.11 2.61 2.45
CA VAL A 304 1.54 4.00 2.21
C VAL A 304 2.88 4.04 1.51
N TRP A 305 3.11 5.10 0.74
CA TRP A 305 4.41 5.45 0.20
C TRP A 305 4.93 6.67 0.94
N VAL A 306 6.01 6.50 1.71
CA VAL A 306 6.64 7.59 2.46
C VAL A 306 8.18 7.47 2.47
N PRO A 307 8.92 8.53 2.78
CA PRO A 307 10.37 8.45 2.96
C PRO A 307 10.73 7.48 4.08
N SER A 308 11.87 6.80 3.93
CA SER A 308 12.35 5.84 4.92
C SER A 308 13.78 6.11 5.35
N GLU A 309 14.15 5.53 6.49
CA GLU A 309 15.51 5.48 6.99
C GLU A 309 15.87 4.08 7.42
N LYS A 310 17.16 3.75 7.28
CA LYS A 310 17.68 2.46 7.73
C LYS A 310 18.01 2.52 9.22
N VAL A 311 17.63 1.47 9.94
CA VAL A 311 18.03 1.26 11.33
C VAL A 311 18.82 -0.04 11.43
N THR A 312 20.04 0.05 11.95
CA THR A 312 20.91 -1.10 12.16
C THR A 312 21.06 -1.36 13.65
N PHE A 313 20.65 -2.55 14.09
CA PHE A 313 20.80 -3.04 15.47
C PHE A 313 22.07 -3.89 15.59
N SER A 314 22.89 -3.58 16.59
CA SER A 314 24.10 -4.31 16.95
C SER A 314 24.08 -4.70 18.43
N LEU A 315 24.72 -5.81 18.78
CA LEU A 315 24.73 -6.32 20.16
C LEU A 315 25.75 -5.60 21.07
N GLY A 316 26.35 -4.51 20.58
CA GLY A 316 27.35 -3.73 21.31
C GLY A 316 28.59 -4.56 21.66
N ASP A 317 29.21 -4.24 22.80
CA ASP A 317 30.49 -4.81 23.22
C ASP A 317 30.36 -6.15 24.00
N ASN A 318 29.28 -6.90 23.77
CA ASN A 318 29.07 -8.22 24.36
C ASN A 318 29.20 -9.33 23.30
N PRO A 319 30.37 -9.96 23.14
CA PRO A 319 30.59 -10.99 22.11
C PRO A 319 29.80 -12.28 22.38
N SER A 320 29.31 -12.44 23.60
CA SER A 320 28.51 -13.57 24.08
C SER A 320 27.01 -13.38 23.87
N ALA A 321 26.59 -12.23 23.34
CA ALA A 321 25.19 -11.93 23.10
C ALA A 321 24.70 -12.47 21.74
N THR A 322 23.41 -12.75 21.66
CA THR A 322 22.68 -13.12 20.44
C THR A 322 21.32 -12.43 20.40
N PHE A 323 20.81 -12.22 19.19
CA PHE A 323 19.42 -11.87 18.96
C PHE A 323 18.49 -13.06 19.28
N ALA A 324 17.19 -12.83 19.31
CA ALA A 324 16.19 -13.85 19.63
C ALA A 324 16.20 -15.06 18.66
N ASP A 325 16.73 -14.89 17.45
CA ASP A 325 16.92 -15.96 16.47
C ASP A 325 18.23 -16.76 16.66
N GLY A 326 19.00 -16.45 17.72
CA GLY A 326 20.26 -17.11 18.05
C GLY A 326 21.47 -16.60 17.27
N THR A 327 21.31 -15.62 16.38
CA THR A 327 22.41 -15.05 15.59
C THR A 327 23.06 -13.86 16.31
N ASN A 328 24.30 -13.53 15.96
CA ASN A 328 25.03 -12.36 16.48
C ASN A 328 25.36 -11.31 15.40
N ALA A 329 24.92 -11.54 14.16
CA ALA A 329 25.08 -10.59 13.08
C ALA A 329 24.10 -9.43 13.24
N ASN A 330 24.55 -8.22 12.88
CA ASN A 330 23.70 -7.02 12.92
C ASN A 330 22.38 -7.25 12.17
N LYS A 331 21.32 -6.66 12.70
CA LYS A 331 19.98 -6.70 12.08
C LYS A 331 19.67 -5.34 11.49
N GLU A 332 19.16 -5.32 10.27
CA GLU A 332 18.73 -4.10 9.60
C GLU A 332 17.22 -4.10 9.42
N THR A 333 16.63 -2.91 9.49
CA THR A 333 15.22 -2.69 9.15
C THR A 333 15.03 -1.29 8.58
N LEU A 334 13.83 -1.02 8.08
CA LEU A 334 13.41 0.28 7.58
C LEU A 334 12.32 0.84 8.50
N ALA A 335 12.42 2.13 8.77
CA ALA A 335 11.38 2.90 9.45
C ALA A 335 10.88 4.02 8.53
N MET A 336 9.61 4.40 8.68
CA MET A 336 9.09 5.62 8.05
C MET A 336 9.78 6.83 8.67
N ARG A 337 10.44 7.66 7.86
CA ARG A 337 11.20 8.80 8.39
C ARG A 337 10.27 9.76 9.12
N GLY A 338 10.58 10.08 10.37
CA GLY A 338 9.72 10.88 11.26
C GLY A 338 8.77 10.08 12.14
N HIS A 339 8.89 8.75 12.17
CA HIS A 339 8.04 7.86 12.97
C HIS A 339 8.86 6.73 13.62
N ALA A 340 8.29 6.12 14.66
CA ALA A 340 8.82 4.91 15.28
C ALA A 340 8.72 3.69 14.35
N ILE A 341 9.59 2.69 14.57
CA ILE A 341 9.67 1.46 13.75
C ILE A 341 8.32 0.74 13.73
N THR A 342 7.63 0.67 14.86
CA THR A 342 6.36 -0.07 14.99
C THR A 342 5.16 0.59 14.33
N MET A 343 5.34 1.76 13.71
CA MET A 343 4.27 2.40 12.94
C MET A 343 3.89 1.57 11.71
N ALA A 344 4.79 0.71 11.23
CA ALA A 344 4.54 -0.24 10.16
C ALA A 344 4.84 -1.68 10.59
N VAL A 345 4.17 -2.64 9.94
CA VAL A 345 4.42 -4.09 10.10
C VAL A 345 5.20 -4.67 8.93
N ARG A 346 5.21 -3.99 7.78
CA ARG A 346 5.95 -4.39 6.58
C ARG A 346 6.55 -3.19 5.87
N ALA A 347 7.67 -3.41 5.21
CA ALA A 347 8.30 -2.48 4.28
C ALA A 347 8.68 -3.23 3.00
N ASN A 348 8.32 -2.72 1.82
CA ASN A 348 8.62 -3.33 0.52
C ASN A 348 8.23 -4.82 0.43
N ASP A 349 7.02 -5.14 0.90
CA ASP A 349 6.50 -6.52 1.05
C ASP A 349 7.29 -7.43 2.04
N GLU A 350 8.30 -6.94 2.75
CA GLU A 350 9.02 -7.70 3.78
C GLU A 350 8.51 -7.37 5.18
N ALA A 351 8.47 -8.35 6.08
CA ALA A 351 8.06 -8.13 7.48
C ALA A 351 9.10 -7.30 8.21
N ILE A 352 8.65 -6.26 8.94
CA ILE A 352 9.51 -5.50 9.84
C ILE A 352 9.79 -6.36 11.08
N PRO A 353 11.06 -6.65 11.41
CA PRO A 353 11.39 -7.44 12.59
C PRO A 353 10.99 -6.72 13.88
N THR A 354 10.54 -7.49 14.88
CA THR A 354 10.26 -6.94 16.20
C THR A 354 11.53 -6.88 17.04
N PHE A 355 11.88 -5.69 17.55
CA PHE A 355 13.04 -5.48 18.43
C PHE A 355 12.69 -5.34 19.92
N ASN A 356 11.46 -5.74 20.28
CA ASN A 356 10.95 -5.71 21.65
C ASN A 356 11.44 -6.89 22.50
N THR A 357 12.23 -7.80 21.94
CA THR A 357 12.82 -8.92 22.66
C THR A 357 14.19 -8.54 23.23
N THR A 358 14.39 -8.85 24.51
CA THR A 358 15.69 -8.70 25.16
C THR A 358 16.71 -9.63 24.50
N PRO A 359 17.85 -9.11 24.01
CA PRO A 359 18.95 -9.96 23.55
C PRO A 359 19.39 -10.94 24.63
N ILE A 360 19.79 -12.14 24.20
CA ILE A 360 20.22 -13.21 25.10
C ILE A 360 21.74 -13.12 25.24
N SER A 361 22.27 -13.30 26.44
CA SER A 361 23.72 -13.44 26.64
C SER A 361 24.02 -14.64 27.53
N ASN A 362 25.08 -15.38 27.20
CA ASN A 362 25.63 -16.43 28.07
C ASN A 362 26.64 -15.89 29.10
N ASP A 363 26.93 -14.59 29.07
CA ASP A 363 27.78 -13.93 30.04
C ASP A 363 26.96 -13.50 31.26
N ALA A 364 27.00 -14.31 32.33
CA ALA A 364 26.28 -14.03 33.58
C ALA A 364 26.77 -12.78 34.33
N SER A 365 27.91 -12.19 33.92
CA SER A 365 28.39 -10.93 34.51
C SER A 365 27.74 -9.70 33.90
N LYS A 366 27.03 -9.83 32.77
CA LYS A 366 26.41 -8.71 32.07
C LYS A 366 24.90 -8.87 31.95
N GLN A 367 24.16 -7.81 32.23
CA GLN A 367 22.72 -7.73 31.98
C GLN A 367 22.40 -6.69 30.91
N PHE A 368 21.42 -7.00 30.06
CA PHE A 368 20.95 -6.09 29.03
C PHE A 368 20.26 -4.89 29.69
N LYS A 369 20.80 -3.70 29.44
CA LYS A 369 20.29 -2.44 29.99
C LYS A 369 19.23 -1.80 29.10
N GLY A 370 19.34 -2.00 27.78
CA GLY A 370 18.45 -1.39 26.80
C GLY A 370 19.14 -1.12 25.48
N TRP A 371 18.37 -0.60 24.53
CA TRP A 371 18.85 -0.13 23.23
C TRP A 371 19.20 1.35 23.31
N PHE A 372 20.29 1.73 22.65
CA PHE A 372 20.78 3.11 22.63
C PHE A 372 21.28 3.48 21.24
N TYR A 373 21.31 4.77 20.93
CA TYR A 373 21.94 5.30 19.72
C TYR A 373 22.79 6.53 20.06
N ARG A 374 23.63 6.96 19.12
CA ARG A 374 24.39 8.21 19.24
C ARG A 374 23.73 9.27 18.37
N ASP A 375 23.46 10.44 18.95
CA ASP A 375 23.01 11.59 18.17
C ASP A 375 24.17 12.21 17.37
N ALA A 376 23.85 13.22 16.54
CA ALA A 376 24.82 13.94 15.72
C ALA A 376 25.95 14.62 16.52
N THR A 377 25.78 14.84 17.82
CA THR A 377 26.79 15.42 18.72
C THR A 377 27.59 14.35 19.48
N GLY A 378 27.24 13.07 19.30
CA GLY A 378 27.89 11.91 19.92
C GLY A 378 27.30 11.49 21.26
N ASN A 379 26.23 12.15 21.74
CA ASN A 379 25.58 11.78 23.00
C ASN A 379 24.87 10.45 22.86
N VAL A 380 24.95 9.62 23.90
CA VAL A 380 24.25 8.34 23.97
C VAL A 380 22.84 8.56 24.50
N LEU A 381 21.84 8.25 23.69
CA LEU A 381 20.42 8.41 24.00
C LEU A 381 19.71 7.04 24.00
N PRO A 382 18.72 6.82 24.88
CA PRO A 382 17.93 5.60 24.84
C PRO A 382 17.14 5.51 23.54
N PHE A 383 16.97 4.29 23.03
CA PHE A 383 16.17 3.97 21.87
C PHE A 383 15.05 3.02 22.28
N ASP A 384 13.81 3.38 21.99
CA ASP A 384 12.64 2.52 22.13
C ASP A 384 11.99 2.35 20.74
N PRO A 385 11.99 1.12 20.18
CA PRO A 385 11.39 0.85 18.87
C PRO A 385 9.93 1.29 18.73
N ASN A 386 9.20 1.42 19.84
CA ASN A 386 7.77 1.74 19.85
C ASN A 386 7.48 3.25 19.91
N THR A 387 8.46 4.08 20.31
CA THR A 387 8.22 5.50 20.61
C THR A 387 9.29 6.44 20.07
N THR A 388 10.48 5.95 19.72
CA THR A 388 11.57 6.78 19.20
C THR A 388 11.41 7.00 17.71
N ASP A 389 11.20 8.25 17.30
CA ASP A 389 11.16 8.64 15.90
C ASP A 389 12.52 8.43 15.21
N VAL A 390 12.50 7.80 14.05
CA VAL A 390 13.69 7.64 13.20
C VAL A 390 13.75 8.80 12.22
N LEU A 391 14.71 9.72 12.40
CA LEU A 391 14.84 10.94 11.60
C LEU A 391 15.92 10.84 10.51
N GLU A 392 16.88 9.95 10.71
CA GLU A 392 18.01 9.70 9.83
C GLU A 392 18.43 8.23 9.97
N THR A 393 19.43 7.81 9.20
CA THR A 393 19.97 6.46 9.34
C THR A 393 20.58 6.29 10.73
N MET A 394 20.05 5.33 11.50
CA MET A 394 20.40 5.13 12.91
C MET A 394 21.18 3.84 13.12
N ASN A 395 22.26 3.95 13.91
CA ASN A 395 22.97 2.79 14.45
C ASN A 395 22.57 2.61 15.91
N VAL A 396 21.75 1.60 16.17
CA VAL A 396 21.27 1.22 17.49
C VAL A 396 22.16 0.11 18.04
N PHE A 397 22.57 0.22 19.29
CA PHE A 397 23.42 -0.76 19.96
C PHE A 397 22.85 -1.15 21.31
N ALA A 398 23.01 -2.43 21.65
CA ALA A 398 22.69 -2.93 22.97
C ALA A 398 23.71 -2.38 23.98
N MET A 399 23.23 -1.74 25.05
CA MET A 399 24.06 -1.42 26.20
C MET A 399 23.90 -2.50 27.26
N TRP A 400 25.03 -2.87 27.86
CA TRP A 400 25.12 -3.89 28.89
C TRP A 400 25.67 -3.27 30.16
N GLU A 401 25.18 -3.69 31.31
CA GLU A 401 25.72 -3.29 32.61
C GLU A 401 26.20 -4.51 33.41
N GLU A 402 27.22 -4.29 34.23
CA GLU A 402 27.79 -5.32 35.08
C GLU A 402 26.80 -5.70 36.18
N VAL A 403 26.55 -7.00 36.32
CA VAL A 403 25.74 -7.57 37.39
C VAL A 403 26.59 -7.56 38.67
N PRO A 404 26.12 -6.91 39.76
CA PRO A 404 26.86 -6.88 41.02
C PRO A 404 27.18 -8.29 41.50
N GLN A 405 28.46 -8.65 41.50
CA GLN A 405 28.89 -9.93 42.06
C GLN A 405 28.70 -9.91 43.57
N PRO A 406 28.18 -10.98 44.19
CA PRO A 406 28.11 -11.07 45.63
C PRO A 406 29.52 -10.91 46.21
N ILE A 407 29.69 -9.99 47.16
CA ILE A 407 30.96 -9.83 47.89
C ILE A 407 31.18 -11.13 48.64
N VAL A 408 32.08 -11.96 48.13
CA VAL A 408 32.60 -13.11 48.86
C VAL A 408 33.36 -12.58 50.07
N THR A 409 32.69 -12.54 51.22
CA THR A 409 33.35 -12.33 52.50
C THR A 409 34.27 -13.54 52.71
N PRO A 410 35.59 -13.37 52.88
CA PRO A 410 36.48 -14.50 53.08
C PRO A 410 36.06 -15.22 54.37
N THR A 411 35.57 -16.45 54.24
CA THR A 411 35.30 -17.30 55.41
C THR A 411 36.66 -17.69 55.99
N GLN A 412 37.00 -17.09 57.14
CA GLN A 412 38.18 -17.46 57.90
C GLN A 412 38.05 -18.93 58.35
N PRO A 413 39.07 -19.79 58.14
CA PRO A 413 38.97 -21.18 58.55
C PRO A 413 38.90 -21.26 60.08
N ALA A 414 37.78 -21.77 60.59
CA ALA A 414 37.64 -22.12 61.99
C ALA A 414 38.53 -23.34 62.29
N THR A 415 39.64 -23.11 62.98
CA THR A 415 40.43 -24.17 63.60
C THR A 415 39.57 -24.90 64.63
N SER A 416 39.19 -26.15 64.35
CA SER A 416 38.57 -27.02 65.33
C SER A 416 39.61 -27.42 66.38
N VAL A 417 39.54 -26.80 67.56
CA VAL A 417 40.27 -27.27 68.74
C VAL A 417 39.33 -28.21 69.49
N THR A 418 39.63 -29.50 69.47
CA THR A 418 38.92 -30.53 70.26
C THR A 418 39.56 -30.62 71.65
N PRO A 419 38.83 -30.43 72.77
CA PRO A 419 39.27 -30.91 74.07
C PRO A 419 38.67 -32.28 74.37
N LYS A 420 39.51 -33.20 74.83
CA LYS A 420 39.15 -34.53 75.36
C LYS A 420 38.65 -34.44 76.80
N THR A 421 37.47 -35.03 77.01
CA THR A 421 36.97 -35.88 78.12
C THR A 421 37.15 -35.48 79.60
N SER A 422 36.03 -35.43 80.34
CA SER A 422 35.76 -36.35 81.49
C SER A 422 34.29 -36.27 81.96
N ASP A 423 33.55 -37.38 81.79
CA ASP A 423 32.71 -38.08 82.78
C ASP A 423 31.87 -37.29 83.81
N ASN A 424 30.52 -37.27 83.65
CA ASN A 424 29.60 -38.18 84.37
C ASN A 424 28.12 -37.73 84.41
N THR A 425 27.25 -38.73 84.19
CA THR A 425 25.86 -38.94 84.68
C THR A 425 24.65 -38.22 84.08
N ASN A 426 23.81 -39.08 83.46
CA ASN A 426 22.36 -39.24 83.62
C ASN A 426 21.34 -38.52 82.71
N ILE A 427 20.66 -39.38 81.94
CA ILE A 427 19.21 -39.48 81.68
C ILE A 427 18.59 -38.39 80.79
N GLY A 428 18.11 -38.81 79.61
CA GLY A 428 17.14 -38.02 78.83
C GLY A 428 17.04 -38.46 77.38
N TYR A 429 15.96 -39.16 77.06
CA TYR A 429 15.58 -39.73 75.77
C TYR A 429 15.64 -38.79 74.54
N GLN A 430 15.87 -39.45 73.40
CA GLN A 430 15.84 -39.05 71.99
C GLN A 430 14.69 -38.12 71.54
N ILE A 431 14.90 -37.34 70.46
CA ILE A 431 14.51 -37.67 69.06
C ILE A 431 15.00 -36.55 68.13
N GLY A 432 15.67 -36.94 67.04
CA GLY A 432 16.17 -36.05 66.00
C GLY A 432 15.12 -35.67 64.97
N VAL A 433 15.31 -34.51 64.34
CA VAL A 433 14.57 -34.10 63.14
C VAL A 433 15.57 -33.87 62.02
N LEU A 434 15.58 -34.84 61.10
CA LEU A 434 16.20 -34.81 59.78
C LEU A 434 15.13 -34.29 58.82
N LEU A 435 15.35 -33.15 58.17
CA LEU A 435 14.44 -32.60 57.16
C LEU A 435 15.06 -32.76 55.77
N VAL A 436 14.55 -33.75 55.04
CA VAL A 436 14.69 -33.92 53.58
C VAL A 436 13.30 -34.28 53.03
N SER A 437 12.82 -33.54 52.05
CA SER A 437 11.86 -33.94 50.98
C SER A 437 11.61 -32.69 50.14
N LEU A 438 11.92 -32.60 48.83
CA LEU A 438 11.56 -33.42 47.66
C LEU A 438 10.05 -33.46 47.37
N SER A 439 9.66 -32.57 46.43
CA SER A 439 8.68 -32.67 45.34
C SER A 439 7.50 -33.66 45.45
N VAL A 440 6.29 -33.17 45.12
CA VAL A 440 5.48 -33.63 43.97
C VAL A 440 4.10 -32.92 43.93
N VAL A 441 3.74 -32.53 42.72
CA VAL A 441 2.48 -32.01 42.17
C VAL A 441 1.29 -32.95 42.43
N VAL A 442 0.06 -32.43 42.63
CA VAL A 442 -1.20 -32.93 41.99
C VAL A 442 -2.38 -31.98 42.30
N ILE A 443 -3.08 -31.63 41.23
CA ILE A 443 -4.34 -30.89 41.10
C ILE A 443 -5.52 -31.74 41.62
N LEU A 444 -6.49 -31.14 42.34
CA LEU A 444 -7.88 -31.63 42.29
C LEU A 444 -8.92 -30.52 42.59
N LEU A 445 -9.84 -30.37 41.64
CA LEU A 445 -11.08 -29.58 41.68
C LEU A 445 -12.18 -30.25 42.51
N LYS A 446 -13.23 -29.45 42.81
CA LYS A 446 -14.58 -29.72 43.40
C LYS A 446 -14.67 -29.36 44.89
N THR A 447 -15.66 -28.57 45.37
CA THR A 447 -17.07 -28.51 44.96
C THR A 447 -17.85 -27.35 45.62
N ARG A 448 -19.04 -27.05 45.05
CA ARG A 448 -20.28 -26.48 45.66
C ARG A 448 -20.34 -24.96 45.88
N ASN A 449 -21.46 -24.25 45.73
CA ASN A 449 -22.88 -24.53 45.43
C ASN A 449 -23.57 -23.15 45.23
N LEU A 450 -24.62 -23.05 44.40
CA LEU A 450 -25.81 -22.14 44.54
C LEU A 450 -26.62 -22.22 43.23
N VAL A 451 -27.57 -23.14 43.12
CA VAL A 451 -29.01 -23.10 43.49
C VAL A 451 -29.87 -22.39 42.45
N ALA A 452 -30.87 -23.14 42.00
CA ALA A 452 -31.87 -22.87 40.99
C ALA A 452 -32.92 -21.82 41.40
N LYS A 453 -33.41 -21.08 40.41
CA LYS A 453 -34.80 -21.20 39.93
C LYS A 453 -34.91 -20.73 38.49
#